data_AF-A0A4Y2H568-F1
#
_entry.id   AF-A0A4Y2H568-F1
#
_cell.length_a   1.000
_cell.length_b   1.000
_cell.length_c   1.000
_cell.angle_alpha   90.00
_cell.angle_beta   90.00
_cell.angle_gamma   90.00
#
_symmetry.space_group_name_H-M   'P 1'
#
loop_
_entity.id
_entity.type
_entity.pdbx_description
1 polymer ?
#
loop_
_entity_poly.entity_id
_entity_poly.type
_entity_poly.pdbx_seq_one_letter_code
_entity_poly.pdbx_strand_id
1 'polypeptide(L)'
;MLYSWADSKKKSNLMLSAFEPGLDVIPWLGSFTNMGPVELAPESDAPTFPIKPSEKRSYAQNCVVWIRQSGLQADIQKILRHARKLPEKTQNFYKELNRLRKAALSFGFHELLEGMATILDRECTLLPGSAHPDAALQLTHCATALRNSSKDYNTPVLPLKTKFSMDD
;
A
#
# COMPACT_ATOMS: atom_id res chain seq x y z
N MET A 1 -34.48 -9.36 11.91
CA MET A 1 -34.70 -9.19 10.46
C MET A 1 -35.85 -10.07 10.00
N LEU A 2 -36.88 -9.47 9.42
CA LEU A 2 -37.97 -10.19 8.74
C LEU A 2 -37.63 -10.35 7.26
N TYR A 3 -37.82 -11.54 6.72
CA TYR A 3 -37.53 -11.82 5.31
C TYR A 3 -38.35 -13.00 4.79
N SER A 4 -38.45 -13.10 3.46
CA SER A 4 -39.01 -14.26 2.75
C SER A 4 -37.91 -15.29 2.49
N TRP A 5 -38.28 -16.57 2.40
CA TRP A 5 -37.36 -17.60 1.91
C TRP A 5 -36.77 -17.18 0.55
N ALA A 6 -35.43 -17.19 0.42
CA ALA A 6 -34.73 -16.65 -0.74
C ALA A 6 -34.65 -17.62 -1.93
N ASP A 7 -34.84 -18.92 -1.70
CA ASP A 7 -34.86 -19.94 -2.75
C ASP A 7 -36.25 -20.01 -3.39
N SER A 8 -36.36 -19.53 -4.63
CA SER A 8 -37.60 -19.48 -5.40
C SER A 8 -38.16 -20.86 -5.79
N LYS A 9 -37.37 -21.93 -5.63
CA LYS A 9 -37.82 -23.30 -5.90
C LYS A 9 -38.51 -23.95 -4.69
N LYS A 10 -38.50 -23.29 -3.53
CA LYS A 10 -39.11 -23.78 -2.29
C LYS A 10 -40.33 -22.94 -1.93
N LYS A 11 -41.24 -23.53 -1.14
CA LYS A 11 -42.38 -22.79 -0.59
C LYS A 11 -41.84 -21.62 0.25
N SER A 12 -42.22 -20.41 -0.12
CA SER A 12 -41.89 -19.22 0.66
C SER A 12 -42.88 -19.02 1.81
N ASN A 13 -42.35 -18.71 2.99
CA ASN A 13 -43.08 -18.22 4.15
C ASN A 13 -42.32 -17.03 4.74
N LEU A 14 -43.01 -16.21 5.55
CA LEU A 14 -42.38 -15.15 6.34
C LEU A 14 -41.50 -15.77 7.44
N MET A 15 -40.28 -15.30 7.54
CA MET A 15 -39.31 -15.72 8.55
C MET A 15 -38.81 -14.53 9.38
N LEU A 16 -38.40 -14.83 10.60
CA LEU A 16 -37.75 -13.90 11.52
C LEU A 16 -36.41 -14.49 11.97
N SER A 17 -35.33 -13.72 11.83
CA SER A 17 -34.04 -14.00 12.47
C SER A 17 -33.70 -12.91 13.48
N ALA A 18 -33.23 -13.34 14.65
CA ALA A 18 -32.65 -12.45 15.65
C ALA A 18 -31.17 -12.23 15.36
N PHE A 19 -30.68 -11.02 15.63
CA PHE A 19 -29.25 -10.73 15.69
C PHE A 19 -28.75 -10.96 17.11
N GLU A 20 -27.42 -11.03 17.29
CA GLU A 20 -26.82 -10.99 18.61
C GLU A 20 -27.27 -9.70 19.35
N PRO A 21 -27.46 -9.73 20.68
CA PRO A 21 -27.80 -8.52 21.43
C PRO A 21 -26.70 -7.45 21.31
N GLY A 22 -27.09 -6.22 20.97
CA GLY A 22 -26.19 -5.06 20.87
C GLY A 22 -26.66 -4.01 19.87
N LEU A 23 -26.00 -2.85 19.87
CA LEU A 23 -26.31 -1.74 18.97
C LEU A 23 -25.47 -1.73 17.69
N ASP A 24 -24.25 -2.27 17.74
CA ASP A 24 -23.28 -2.27 16.63
C ASP A 24 -22.96 -3.70 16.15
N VAL A 25 -23.99 -4.56 16.12
CA VAL A 25 -23.85 -6.00 15.86
C VAL A 25 -23.47 -6.30 14.42
N ILE A 26 -23.84 -5.41 13.50
CA ILE A 26 -23.59 -5.52 12.07
C ILE A 26 -22.68 -4.35 11.66
N PRO A 27 -21.35 -4.54 11.62
CA PRO A 27 -20.41 -3.42 11.44
C PRO A 27 -20.61 -2.65 10.15
N TRP A 28 -21.02 -3.32 9.07
CA TRP A 28 -21.28 -2.69 7.79
C TRP A 28 -22.59 -1.90 7.74
N LEU A 29 -23.46 -2.05 8.75
CA LEU A 29 -24.72 -1.33 8.90
C LEU A 29 -24.59 -0.17 9.90
N GLY A 30 -23.54 -0.20 10.73
CA GLY A 30 -23.30 0.78 11.79
C GLY A 30 -24.28 0.61 12.95
N SER A 31 -24.39 1.67 13.75
CA SER A 31 -25.22 1.65 14.95
C SER A 31 -26.70 1.73 14.61
N PHE A 32 -27.51 0.83 15.18
CA PHE A 32 -28.96 0.84 14.98
C PHE A 32 -29.63 2.12 15.47
N THR A 33 -29.05 2.84 16.45
CA THR A 33 -29.57 4.13 16.93
C THR A 33 -29.40 5.26 15.90
N ASN A 34 -28.48 5.09 14.95
CA ASN A 34 -28.18 6.10 13.93
C ASN A 34 -28.92 5.82 12.62
N MET A 35 -29.73 4.75 12.58
CA MET A 35 -30.53 4.43 11.41
C MET A 35 -31.79 5.29 11.42
N GLY A 36 -31.99 6.04 10.35
CA GLY A 36 -33.15 6.91 10.17
C GLY A 36 -33.67 6.89 8.73
N PRO A 37 -34.83 7.51 8.48
CA PRO A 37 -35.35 7.72 7.13
C PRO A 37 -34.37 8.51 6.26
N VAL A 38 -34.29 8.14 4.98
CA VAL A 38 -33.43 8.82 3.99
C VAL A 38 -33.79 10.31 3.83
N GLU A 39 -35.05 10.67 4.06
CA GLU A 39 -35.57 12.04 3.95
C GLU A 39 -34.94 13.01 4.95
N LEU A 40 -34.43 12.50 6.07
CA LEU A 40 -33.74 13.30 7.09
C LEU A 40 -32.23 13.42 6.82
N ALA A 41 -31.70 12.68 5.84
CA ALA A 41 -30.31 12.74 5.48
C ALA A 41 -30.05 13.94 4.54
N PRO A 42 -28.95 14.69 4.73
CA PRO A 42 -28.50 15.66 3.73
C PRO A 42 -28.23 14.93 2.41
N GLU A 43 -28.60 15.51 1.27
CA GLU A 43 -28.41 14.88 -0.05
C GLU A 43 -26.94 14.51 -0.35
N SER A 44 -25.97 15.16 0.31
CA SER A 44 -24.54 14.89 0.18
C SER A 44 -24.01 13.76 1.06
N ASP A 45 -24.77 13.30 2.06
CA ASP A 45 -24.28 12.46 3.16
C ASP A 45 -25.07 11.16 3.37
N ALA A 46 -25.93 10.75 2.44
CA ALA A 46 -26.62 9.47 2.54
C ALA A 46 -25.58 8.33 2.63
N PRO A 47 -25.39 7.70 3.80
CA PRO A 47 -24.33 6.71 3.96
C PRO A 47 -24.69 5.49 3.14
N THR A 48 -23.95 5.24 2.06
CA THR A 48 -24.13 4.04 1.26
C THR A 48 -23.55 2.85 2.01
N PHE A 49 -24.36 1.82 2.20
CA PHE A 49 -23.88 0.55 2.74
C PHE A 49 -23.00 -0.16 1.71
N PRO A 50 -21.93 -0.86 2.13
CA PRO A 50 -21.51 -1.06 3.51
C PRO A 50 -20.72 0.13 4.11
N ILE A 51 -20.97 0.44 5.38
CA ILE A 51 -20.14 1.36 6.16
C ILE A 51 -18.73 0.78 6.28
N LYS A 52 -17.74 1.56 5.84
CA LYS A 52 -16.33 1.16 5.90
C LYS A 52 -15.83 1.35 7.33
N PRO A 53 -15.07 0.38 7.88
CA PRO A 53 -14.38 0.58 9.14
C PRO A 53 -13.46 1.81 9.09
N SER A 54 -13.29 2.50 10.23
CA SER A 54 -12.39 3.64 10.37
C SER A 54 -10.95 3.28 10.00
N GLU A 55 -10.51 2.10 10.39
CA GLU A 55 -9.19 1.55 10.08
C GLU A 55 -9.26 0.44 9.05
N LYS A 56 -8.41 0.55 8.02
CA LYS A 56 -8.25 -0.49 7.01
C LYS A 56 -7.63 -1.73 7.64
N ARG A 57 -8.17 -2.90 7.30
CA ARG A 57 -7.58 -4.18 7.70
C ARG A 57 -6.26 -4.42 6.97
N SER A 58 -5.41 -5.28 7.52
CA SER A 58 -4.07 -5.59 6.97
C SER A 58 -4.08 -6.03 5.51
N TYR A 59 -5.10 -6.76 5.07
CA TYR A 59 -5.26 -7.20 3.66
C TYR A 59 -5.74 -6.08 2.71
N ALA A 60 -6.31 -5.00 3.26
CA ALA A 60 -6.77 -3.82 2.52
C ALA A 60 -5.77 -2.66 2.62
N GLN A 61 -4.59 -2.90 3.19
CA GLN A 61 -3.51 -1.94 3.36
C GLN A 61 -2.19 -2.56 2.89
N ASN A 62 -1.26 -1.70 2.46
CA ASN A 62 0.09 -2.14 2.08
C ASN A 62 0.92 -2.43 3.34
N CYS A 63 0.70 -3.60 3.95
CA CYS A 63 1.51 -4.11 5.05
C CYS A 63 2.82 -4.73 4.55
N VAL A 64 3.88 -4.62 5.33
CA VAL A 64 5.18 -5.23 5.04
C VAL A 64 5.40 -6.40 6.01
N VAL A 65 5.64 -7.60 5.45
CA VAL A 65 5.81 -8.83 6.23
C VAL A 65 7.00 -9.61 5.69
N TRP A 66 8.08 -9.68 6.48
CA TRP A 66 9.34 -10.34 6.10
C TRP A 66 9.69 -11.54 6.99
N ILE A 67 8.68 -12.21 7.54
CA ILE A 67 8.88 -13.45 8.31
C ILE A 67 9.37 -14.59 7.41
N ARG A 68 8.89 -14.62 6.16
CA ARG A 68 9.31 -15.58 5.13
C ARG A 68 10.19 -14.90 4.09
N GLN A 69 11.23 -15.60 3.64
CA GLN A 69 12.16 -15.11 2.63
C GLN A 69 11.45 -14.67 1.33
N SER A 70 10.40 -15.38 0.93
CA SER A 70 9.63 -15.07 -0.29
C SER A 70 9.01 -13.67 -0.28
N GLY A 71 8.54 -13.19 0.88
CA GLY A 71 7.97 -11.85 1.02
C GLY A 71 9.01 -10.75 0.83
N LEU A 72 10.17 -10.92 1.47
CA LEU A 72 11.30 -10.00 1.31
C LEU A 72 11.82 -9.98 -0.14
N GLN A 73 12.00 -11.16 -0.74
CA GLN A 73 12.42 -11.27 -2.14
C GLN A 73 11.43 -10.61 -3.09
N ALA A 74 10.12 -10.80 -2.89
CA ALA A 74 9.10 -10.18 -3.73
C ALA A 74 9.15 -8.65 -3.70
N ASP A 75 9.39 -8.06 -2.52
CA ASP A 75 9.53 -6.62 -2.33
C ASP A 75 10.80 -6.07 -2.99
N ILE A 76 11.95 -6.73 -2.80
CA ILE A 76 13.20 -6.37 -3.47
C ILE A 76 13.02 -6.44 -4.99
N GLN A 77 12.48 -7.55 -5.50
CA GLN A 77 12.23 -7.73 -6.93
C GLN A 77 11.27 -6.67 -7.49
N LYS A 78 10.30 -6.22 -6.71
CA LYS A 78 9.40 -5.12 -7.11
C LYS A 78 10.15 -3.81 -7.30
N ILE A 79 11.08 -3.48 -6.40
CA ILE A 79 11.94 -2.31 -6.52
C ILE A 79 12.83 -2.43 -7.78
N LEU A 80 13.46 -3.59 -7.99
CA LEU A 80 14.34 -3.81 -9.16
C LEU A 80 13.59 -3.73 -10.49
N ARG A 81 12.34 -4.22 -10.55
CA ARG A 81 11.48 -4.08 -11.74
C ARG A 81 11.20 -2.61 -12.09
N HIS A 82 11.09 -1.74 -11.08
CA HIS A 82 10.91 -0.30 -11.31
C HIS A 82 12.22 0.41 -11.61
N ALA A 83 13.32 0.00 -10.98
CA ALA A 83 14.68 0.51 -11.23
C ALA A 83 15.08 0.38 -12.71
N ARG A 84 14.79 -0.77 -13.34
CA ARG A 84 15.10 -1.02 -14.76
C ARG A 84 14.25 -0.20 -15.75
N LYS A 85 13.22 0.48 -15.27
CA LYS A 85 12.30 1.33 -16.06
C LYS A 85 12.44 2.81 -15.71
N LEU A 86 13.59 3.22 -15.20
CA LEU A 86 13.87 4.64 -14.97
C LEU A 86 14.24 5.31 -16.30
N PRO A 87 13.77 6.55 -16.55
CA PRO A 87 13.04 7.45 -15.64
C PRO A 87 11.50 7.25 -15.60
N GLU A 88 10.90 6.45 -16.48
CA GLU A 88 9.44 6.30 -16.63
C GLU A 88 8.72 5.90 -15.32
N LYS A 89 9.35 5.09 -14.47
CA LYS A 89 8.78 4.58 -13.21
C LYS A 89 9.41 5.18 -11.96
N THR A 90 9.97 6.39 -12.05
CA THR A 90 10.62 7.08 -10.93
C THR A 90 9.74 7.15 -9.69
N GLN A 91 8.48 7.60 -9.81
CA GLN A 91 7.57 7.69 -8.65
C GLN A 91 7.32 6.33 -7.98
N ASN A 92 7.10 5.27 -8.76
CA ASN A 92 6.89 3.93 -8.24
C ASN A 92 8.16 3.38 -7.57
N PHE A 93 9.32 3.58 -8.19
CA PHE A 93 10.61 3.16 -7.64
C PHE A 93 10.85 3.79 -6.26
N TYR A 94 10.76 5.12 -6.16
CA TYR A 94 10.96 5.84 -4.89
C TYR A 94 9.91 5.49 -3.84
N LYS A 95 8.65 5.25 -4.23
CA LYS A 95 7.60 4.82 -3.30
C LYS A 95 7.92 3.46 -2.68
N GLU A 96 8.30 2.47 -3.49
CA GLU A 96 8.63 1.13 -2.99
C GLU A 96 9.95 1.13 -2.21
N LEU A 97 10.93 1.92 -2.65
CA LEU A 97 12.20 2.07 -1.94
C LEU A 97 12.00 2.67 -0.54
N ASN A 98 11.24 3.76 -0.44
CA ASN A 98 10.93 4.37 0.85
C ASN A 98 10.08 3.45 1.75
N ARG A 99 9.21 2.63 1.16
CA ARG A 99 8.46 1.61 1.89
C ARG A 99 9.39 0.56 2.51
N LEU A 100 10.35 0.05 1.73
CA LEU A 100 11.37 -0.88 2.23
C LEU A 100 12.23 -0.21 3.30
N ARG A 101 12.70 1.02 3.06
CA ARG A 101 13.50 1.78 4.03
C ARG A 101 12.77 1.94 5.36
N LYS A 102 11.52 2.42 5.34
CA LYS A 102 10.72 2.63 6.55
C LYS A 102 10.50 1.32 7.33
N ALA A 103 10.22 0.23 6.62
CA ALA A 103 10.06 -1.08 7.25
C ALA A 103 11.37 -1.59 7.86
N ALA A 104 12.48 -1.52 7.12
CA ALA A 104 13.80 -1.94 7.61
C ALA A 104 14.24 -1.16 8.85
N LEU A 105 14.04 0.16 8.87
CA LEU A 105 14.31 1.00 10.05
C LEU A 105 13.38 0.64 11.23
N SER A 106 12.10 0.39 10.97
CA SER A 106 11.13 0.02 12.02
C SER A 106 11.44 -1.34 12.64
N PHE A 107 11.97 -2.28 11.85
CA PHE A 107 12.38 -3.60 12.32
C PHE A 107 13.81 -3.63 12.88
N GLY A 108 14.59 -2.56 12.73
CA GLY A 108 16.02 -2.54 13.08
C GLY A 108 16.90 -3.38 12.14
N PHE A 109 16.41 -3.74 10.96
CA PHE A 109 17.11 -4.56 9.97
C PHE A 109 18.01 -3.69 9.07
N HIS A 110 19.09 -3.15 9.64
CA HIS A 110 20.00 -2.23 8.95
C HIS A 110 20.83 -2.93 7.85
N GLU A 111 21.19 -4.20 8.03
CA GLU A 111 21.92 -4.98 7.02
C GLU A 111 21.17 -5.10 5.70
N LEU A 112 19.83 -5.08 5.73
CA LEU A 112 19.02 -5.08 4.52
C LEU A 112 19.18 -3.78 3.72
N LEU A 113 19.37 -2.64 4.40
CA LEU A 113 19.60 -1.36 3.72
C LEU A 113 20.94 -1.37 2.98
N GLU A 114 21.99 -1.90 3.62
CA GLU A 114 23.30 -2.07 3.00
C GLU A 114 23.27 -3.08 1.83
N GLY A 115 22.58 -4.21 2.03
CA GLY A 115 22.36 -5.20 0.99
C GLY A 115 21.61 -4.61 -0.21
N MET A 116 20.56 -3.83 0.04
CA MET A 116 19.81 -3.15 -1.02
C MET A 116 20.66 -2.11 -1.74
N ALA A 117 21.47 -1.31 -1.04
CA ALA A 117 22.40 -0.36 -1.65
C ALA A 117 23.39 -1.05 -2.59
N THR A 118 23.96 -2.18 -2.14
CA THR A 118 24.88 -2.99 -2.95
C THR A 118 24.20 -3.56 -4.20
N ILE A 119 22.93 -3.98 -4.09
CA ILE A 119 22.15 -4.46 -5.24
C ILE A 119 21.88 -3.30 -6.23
N LEU A 120 21.55 -2.11 -5.74
CA LEU A 120 21.33 -0.94 -6.60
C LEU A 120 22.60 -0.53 -7.36
N ASP A 121 23.76 -0.55 -6.70
CA ASP A 121 25.04 -0.31 -7.35
C ASP A 121 25.31 -1.34 -8.45
N ARG A 122 25.02 -2.61 -8.19
CA ARG A 122 25.15 -3.68 -9.18
C ARG A 122 24.18 -3.51 -10.35
N GLU A 123 22.94 -3.12 -10.11
CA GLU A 123 22.00 -2.85 -11.21
C GLU A 123 22.44 -1.64 -12.04
N CYS A 124 23.07 -0.63 -11.41
CA CYS A 124 23.63 0.52 -12.12
C CYS A 124 24.72 0.12 -13.12
N THR A 125 25.58 -0.85 -12.77
CA THR A 125 26.63 -1.35 -13.68
C THR A 125 26.11 -2.30 -14.75
N LEU A 126 24.93 -2.90 -14.53
CA LEU A 126 24.27 -3.80 -15.47
C LEU A 126 23.23 -3.11 -16.37
N LEU A 127 23.15 -1.77 -16.34
CA LEU A 127 22.27 -1.02 -17.22
C LEU A 127 22.64 -1.28 -18.69
N PRO A 128 21.64 -1.56 -19.56
CA PRO A 128 21.90 -1.72 -20.99
C PRO A 128 22.41 -0.42 -21.60
N GLY A 129 23.20 -0.48 -22.68
CA GLY A 129 23.73 0.71 -23.35
C GLY A 129 22.67 1.66 -23.93
N SER A 130 21.41 1.22 -24.03
CA SER A 130 20.25 2.03 -24.41
C SER A 130 19.52 2.67 -23.23
N ALA A 131 19.98 2.44 -22.00
CA ALA A 131 19.35 3.00 -20.81
C ALA A 131 19.55 4.52 -20.75
N HIS A 132 18.52 5.22 -20.26
CA HIS A 132 18.57 6.66 -20.11
C HIS A 132 19.61 7.05 -19.03
N PRO A 133 20.43 8.11 -19.24
CA PRO A 133 21.49 8.49 -18.31
C PRO A 133 20.98 8.85 -16.90
N ASP A 134 19.74 9.32 -16.79
CA ASP A 134 19.09 9.57 -15.48
C ASP A 134 18.98 8.30 -14.63
N ALA A 135 18.80 7.12 -15.23
CA ALA A 135 18.67 5.87 -14.47
C ALA A 135 19.89 5.60 -13.60
N ALA A 136 21.10 5.78 -14.14
CA ALA A 136 22.34 5.61 -13.38
C ALA A 136 22.42 6.61 -12.21
N LEU A 137 22.13 7.89 -12.47
CA LEU A 137 22.15 8.96 -11.45
C LEU A 137 21.18 8.67 -10.30
N GLN A 138 19.96 8.27 -10.60
CA GLN A 138 18.95 7.94 -9.58
C GLN A 138 19.34 6.70 -8.77
N LEU A 139 19.90 5.66 -9.40
CA LEU A 139 20.31 4.44 -8.71
C LEU A 139 21.47 4.68 -7.75
N THR A 140 22.52 5.39 -8.20
CA THR A 140 23.66 5.75 -7.35
C THR A 140 23.21 6.65 -6.20
N HIS A 141 22.37 7.66 -6.48
CA HIS A 141 21.81 8.53 -5.45
C HIS A 141 21.07 7.72 -4.36
N CYS A 142 20.20 6.81 -4.77
CA CYS A 142 19.48 5.95 -3.84
C CYS A 142 20.40 5.02 -3.04
N ALA A 143 21.39 4.40 -3.68
CA ALA A 143 22.37 3.55 -2.99
C ALA A 143 23.11 4.33 -1.89
N THR A 144 23.61 5.53 -2.19
CA THR A 144 24.25 6.40 -1.20
C THR A 144 23.29 6.82 -0.08
N ALA A 145 22.05 7.17 -0.43
CA ALA A 145 21.04 7.58 0.55
C ALA A 145 20.63 6.44 1.51
N LEU A 146 20.62 5.19 1.05
CA LEU A 146 20.35 4.02 1.90
C LEU A 146 21.50 3.78 2.89
N ARG A 147 22.76 3.91 2.46
CA ARG A 147 23.94 3.77 3.34
C ARG A 147 24.01 4.88 4.39
N ASN A 148 23.68 6.10 3.97
CA ASN A 148 23.64 7.27 4.83
C ASN A 148 22.27 7.46 5.51
N SER A 149 21.41 6.45 5.48
CA SER A 149 20.04 6.59 5.98
C SER A 149 20.07 6.94 7.46
N SER A 150 19.72 8.20 7.78
CA SER A 150 19.53 8.63 9.16
C SER A 150 18.50 7.73 9.84
N LYS A 151 18.63 7.56 11.17
CA LYS A 151 17.69 6.78 11.98
C LYS A 151 16.26 7.36 11.96
N ASP A 152 16.06 8.52 11.35
CA ASP A 152 14.74 9.13 11.22
C ASP A 152 13.95 8.50 10.06
N TYR A 153 12.90 7.77 10.44
CA TYR A 153 11.98 7.12 9.52
C TYR A 153 11.02 8.09 8.82
N ASN A 154 10.97 9.36 9.25
CA ASN A 154 10.05 10.36 8.69
C ASN A 154 10.58 11.06 7.45
N THR A 155 11.89 11.11 7.26
CA THR A 155 12.51 11.77 6.11
C THR A 155 12.61 10.80 4.93
N PRO A 156 11.81 10.93 3.84
CA PRO A 156 11.92 10.06 2.68
C PRO A 156 13.11 10.44 1.79
N VAL A 157 13.62 9.47 1.04
CA VAL A 157 14.55 9.72 -0.06
C VAL A 157 13.75 10.30 -1.22
N LEU A 158 14.16 11.48 -1.72
CA LEU A 158 13.50 12.17 -2.83
C LEU A 158 14.25 11.94 -4.14
N PRO A 159 13.56 11.97 -5.30
CA PRO A 159 14.22 11.93 -6.60
C PRO A 159 15.23 13.05 -6.79
N LEU A 160 16.39 12.72 -7.36
CA LEU A 160 17.38 13.72 -7.71
C LEU A 160 16.84 14.55 -8.88
N LYS A 161 16.86 15.88 -8.76
CA LYS A 161 16.48 16.77 -9.86
C LYS A 161 17.64 16.82 -10.85
N THR A 162 17.55 16.05 -11.93
CA THR A 162 18.53 16.07 -13.00
C THR A 162 18.14 17.06 -14.07
N LYS A 163 19.13 17.51 -14.87
CA LYS A 163 18.89 18.40 -16.01
C LYS A 163 17.97 17.78 -17.06
N PHE A 164 17.92 16.44 -17.12
CA PHE A 164 17.02 15.68 -18.00
C PHE A 164 15.55 15.71 -17.56
N SER A 165 15.25 16.18 -16.34
CA SER A 165 13.89 16.31 -15.82
C SER A 165 13.23 17.65 -16.19
N MET A 166 13.94 18.56 -16.86
CA MET A 166 13.45 19.91 -17.20
C MET A 166 12.95 20.04 -18.65
N ASP A 167 13.08 19.01 -19.48
CA ASP A 167 12.71 19.03 -20.90
C ASP A 167 11.34 18.38 -21.22
N ASP A 168 10.51 18.13 -20.20
CA ASP A 168 9.08 17.75 -20.33
C ASP A 168 8.15 18.82 -19.72
#